data_AF-A0A8X7CNS0-F1
#
_entry.id   AF-A0A8X7CNS0-F1
#
_cell.length_a   1.000
_cell.length_b   1.000
_cell.length_c   1.000
_cell.angle_alpha   90.00
_cell.angle_beta   90.00
_cell.angle_gamma   90.00
#
_symmetry.space_group_name_H-M   'P 1'
#
loop_
_entity.id
_entity.type
_entity.pdbx_description
1 polymer ?
#
loop_
_entity_poly.entity_id
_entity_poly.type
_entity_poly.pdbx_seq_one_letter_code
_entity_poly.pdbx_strand_id
1 'polypeptide(L)'
;MLKSFLKGIVFLFYLFSGGSCHFPKPLELENITDVIKQVLVDYDIRLRPNFGGKPLYIGMDLNIASFDSISEVNMVSALKILR
;
A
#
# COMPACT_ATOMS: atom_id res chain seq x y z
N MET A 1 21.91 45.69 2.18
CA MET A 1 22.16 44.63 3.17
C MET A 1 20.89 43.95 3.70
N LEU A 2 19.86 44.69 4.15
CA LEU A 2 18.65 44.12 4.79
C LEU A 2 17.85 43.11 3.92
N LYS A 3 17.82 43.30 2.58
CA LYS A 3 17.12 42.39 1.63
C LYS A 3 17.75 40.99 1.52
N SER A 4 19.03 40.83 1.89
CA SER A 4 19.71 39.53 1.91
C SER A 4 19.39 38.74 3.18
N PHE A 5 19.19 39.45 4.30
CA PHE A 5 18.85 38.83 5.58
C PHE A 5 17.41 38.28 5.59
N LEU A 6 16.47 39.00 4.96
CA LEU A 6 15.07 38.58 4.86
C LEU A 6 14.89 37.31 4.00
N LYS A 7 15.73 37.13 2.97
CA LYS A 7 15.76 35.89 2.16
C LYS A 7 16.23 34.68 2.96
N GLY A 8 17.14 34.88 3.92
CA GLY A 8 17.59 33.82 4.83
C GLY A 8 16.49 33.34 5.79
N ILE A 9 15.68 34.26 6.32
CA ILE A 9 14.55 33.92 7.20
C ILE A 9 13.46 33.15 6.44
N VAL A 10 13.15 33.56 5.21
CA VAL A 10 12.16 32.85 4.37
C VAL A 10 12.67 31.45 3.98
N PHE A 11 13.97 31.31 3.69
CA PHE A 11 14.60 30.02 3.41
C PHE A 11 14.59 29.07 4.63
N LEU A 12 14.77 29.61 5.83
CA LEU A 12 14.69 28.85 7.09
C LEU A 12 13.25 28.41 7.40
N PHE A 13 12.26 29.25 7.09
CA PHE A 13 10.84 28.92 7.24
C PHE A 13 10.40 27.81 6.26
N TYR A 14 10.93 27.83 5.04
CA TYR A 14 10.65 26.82 4.02
C TYR A 14 11.23 25.43 4.38
N LEU A 15 12.33 25.39 5.12
CA LEU A 15 12.90 24.13 5.64
C LEU A 15 12.10 23.56 6.82
N PHE A 16 11.45 24.39 7.62
CA PHE A 16 10.66 23.96 8.78
C PHE A 16 9.25 23.47 8.39
N SER A 17 8.73 23.89 7.23
CA SER A 17 7.44 23.44 6.67
C SER A 17 7.53 22.13 5.89
N GLY A 18 8.72 21.53 5.77
CA GLY A 18 8.93 20.23 5.11
C GLY A 18 8.38 19.08 5.94
N GLY A 19 7.10 18.80 5.77
CA GLY A 19 6.38 17.55 6.05
C GLY A 19 7.04 16.55 7.01
N SER A 20 6.76 16.71 8.31
CA SER A 20 6.94 15.63 9.27
C SER A 20 5.85 14.58 9.05
N CYS A 21 6.16 13.50 8.33
CA CYS A 21 5.38 12.26 8.46
C CYS A 21 5.62 11.73 9.88
N HIS A 22 4.70 12.09 10.78
CA HIS A 22 4.71 11.63 12.16
C HIS A 22 4.47 10.12 12.15
N PHE A 23 5.54 9.34 12.32
CA PHE A 23 5.47 7.90 12.54
C PHE A 23 5.43 7.64 14.06
N PRO A 24 4.23 7.50 14.68
CA PRO A 24 4.15 7.18 16.10
C PRO A 24 4.78 5.81 16.36
N LYS A 25 5.55 5.74 17.44
CA LYS A 25 6.16 4.50 17.97
C LYS A 25 5.07 3.46 18.29
N PRO A 26 5.38 2.15 18.22
CA PRO A 26 4.38 1.10 18.37
C PRO A 26 3.79 1.14 19.77
N LEU A 27 2.56 1.63 19.86
CA LEU A 27 1.73 1.60 21.05
C LEU A 27 1.34 0.15 21.31
N GLU A 28 1.46 -0.23 22.57
CA GLU A 28 0.93 -1.46 23.15
C GLU A 28 -0.50 -1.72 22.65
N LEU A 29 -0.77 -2.97 22.27
CA LEU A 29 -1.78 -3.42 21.31
C LEU A 29 -3.23 -3.32 21.81
N GLU A 30 -3.62 -2.24 22.48
CA GLU A 30 -4.97 -2.09 23.06
C GLU A 30 -6.02 -1.69 22.01
N ASN A 31 -5.62 -1.08 20.89
CA ASN A 31 -6.56 -0.66 19.85
C ASN A 31 -6.08 -0.94 18.41
N ILE A 32 -6.33 -2.18 17.96
CA ILE A 32 -6.07 -2.64 16.58
C ILE A 32 -6.73 -1.72 15.54
N THR A 33 -7.88 -1.13 15.88
CA THR A 33 -8.60 -0.21 14.99
C THR A 33 -7.77 1.02 14.63
N ASP A 34 -7.03 1.58 15.58
CA ASP A 34 -6.24 2.79 15.34
C ASP A 34 -4.98 2.50 14.53
N VAL A 35 -4.40 1.30 14.66
CA VAL A 35 -3.30 0.84 13.82
C VAL A 35 -3.76 0.66 12.37
N ILE A 36 -4.94 0.08 12.14
CA ILE A 36 -5.50 -0.07 10.79
C ILE A 36 -5.74 1.31 10.16
N LYS A 37 -6.30 2.26 10.92
CA LYS A 37 -6.49 3.64 10.43
C LYS A 37 -5.17 4.26 10.00
N GLN A 38 -4.09 4.09 10.77
CA GLN A 38 -2.77 4.63 10.44
C GLN A 38 -2.18 4.05 9.16
N VAL A 39 -2.32 2.74 8.92
CA VAL A 39 -1.83 2.09 7.69
C VAL A 39 -2.60 2.55 6.44
N LEU A 40 -3.87 2.92 6.61
CA LEU A 40 -4.70 3.42 5.52
C LEU A 40 -4.44 4.89 5.17
N VAL A 41 -3.79 5.67 6.05
CA VAL A 41 -3.42 7.05 5.74
C VAL A 41 -2.38 7.05 4.63
N ASP A 42 -2.62 7.83 3.57
CA ASP A 42 -1.75 7.99 2.39
C ASP A 42 -1.45 6.68 1.61
N TYR A 43 -2.27 5.64 1.78
CA TYR A 43 -2.20 4.42 0.97
C TYR A 43 -2.90 4.61 -0.39
N ASP A 44 -2.13 4.78 -1.47
CA ASP A 44 -2.67 4.84 -2.84
C ASP A 44 -2.83 3.43 -3.43
N ILE A 45 -4.08 2.95 -3.49
CA ILE A 45 -4.46 1.63 -4.03
C ILE A 45 -4.06 1.43 -5.51
N ARG A 46 -3.79 2.49 -6.25
CA ARG A 46 -3.47 2.43 -7.68
C ARG A 46 -2.00 2.13 -7.92
N LEU A 47 -1.16 2.35 -6.92
CA LEU A 47 0.27 2.10 -7.01
C LEU A 47 0.56 0.69 -6.50
N ARG A 48 1.26 -0.09 -7.33
CA ARG A 48 1.84 -1.36 -6.90
C ARG A 48 2.87 -1.09 -5.80
N PRO A 49 2.99 -1.98 -4.78
CA PRO A 49 4.12 -1.96 -3.86
C PRO A 49 5.46 -1.89 -4.62
N ASN A 50 6.38 -1.04 -4.17
CA ASN A 50 7.67 -0.76 -4.82
C ASN A 50 7.55 -0.32 -6.28
N PHE A 51 6.71 0.68 -6.55
CA PHE A 51 6.49 1.23 -7.89
C PHE A 51 7.81 1.72 -8.53
N GLY A 52 8.09 1.28 -9.76
CA GLY A 52 9.33 1.60 -10.50
C GLY A 52 10.56 0.78 -10.11
N GLY A 53 10.45 -0.13 -9.15
CA GLY A 53 11.52 -1.02 -8.72
C GLY A 53 11.57 -2.36 -9.46
N LYS A 54 12.19 -3.35 -8.81
CA LYS A 54 12.25 -4.73 -9.30
C LYS A 54 10.84 -5.36 -9.38
N PRO A 55 10.63 -6.40 -10.21
CA PRO A 55 9.36 -7.13 -10.23
C PRO A 55 9.01 -7.70 -8.84
N LEU A 56 7.75 -7.51 -8.42
CA LEU A 56 7.15 -8.19 -7.27
C LEU A 56 6.74 -9.61 -7.68
N TYR A 57 7.15 -10.59 -6.88
CA TYR A 57 6.71 -11.98 -7.03
C TYR A 57 5.35 -12.19 -6.39
N ILE A 58 4.43 -12.81 -7.13
CA ILE A 58 3.10 -13.17 -6.63
C ILE A 58 3.07 -14.70 -6.51
N GLY A 59 3.01 -15.19 -5.28
CA GLY A 59 2.76 -16.62 -5.02
C GLY A 59 1.28 -16.90 -5.16
N MET A 60 0.90 -17.71 -6.15
CA MET A 60 -0.47 -18.19 -6.30
C MET A 60 -0.53 -19.63 -5.77
N ASP A 61 -1.49 -19.90 -4.89
CA ASP A 61 -1.81 -21.23 -4.39
C ASP A 61 -3.28 -21.54 -4.70
N LEU A 62 -3.54 -22.73 -5.25
CA LEU A 62 -4.86 -23.11 -5.73
C LEU A 62 -5.20 -24.51 -5.23
N ASN A 63 -6.20 -24.58 -4.34
CA ASN A 63 -6.73 -25.84 -3.86
C ASN A 63 -8.01 -26.19 -4.62
N ILE A 64 -7.99 -27.32 -5.33
CA ILE A 64 -9.11 -27.78 -6.16
C ILE A 64 -10.05 -28.60 -5.28
N ALA A 65 -11.30 -28.19 -5.19
CA ALA A 65 -12.33 -28.92 -4.45
C ALA A 65 -12.91 -30.06 -5.30
N SER A 66 -13.36 -29.74 -6.51
CA SER A 66 -13.96 -30.70 -7.44
C SER A 66 -13.96 -30.18 -8.88
N PHE A 67 -14.14 -31.11 -9.81
CA PHE A 67 -14.51 -30.83 -11.20
C PHE A 67 -15.97 -31.22 -11.36
N ASP A 68 -16.86 -30.26 -11.67
CA ASP A 68 -18.30 -30.52 -11.75
C ASP A 68 -18.68 -31.16 -13.08
N SER A 69 -18.36 -30.50 -14.19
CA SER A 69 -18.72 -30.98 -15.53
C SER A 69 -17.71 -30.53 -16.58
N ILE A 70 -17.47 -31.43 -17.53
CA ILE A 70 -16.62 -31.20 -18.69
C ILE A 70 -17.55 -31.31 -19.90
N SER A 71 -17.69 -30.21 -20.66
CA SER A 71 -18.46 -30.22 -21.91
C SER A 71 -17.51 -30.31 -23.10
N GLU A 72 -17.54 -31.43 -23.81
CA GLU A 72 -16.74 -31.64 -25.03
C GLU A 72 -17.24 -30.75 -26.19
N VAL A 73 -18.53 -30.44 -26.22
CA VAL A 73 -19.13 -29.59 -27.26
C VAL A 73 -18.77 -28.11 -27.05
N ASN A 74 -18.67 -27.67 -25.80
CA ASN A 74 -18.36 -26.27 -25.47
C ASN A 74 -16.87 -26.04 -25.17
N MET A 75 -16.07 -27.09 -25.01
CA MET A 75 -14.64 -27.03 -24.65
C MET A 75 -14.35 -26.24 -23.37
N VAL A 76 -15.28 -26.22 -22.40
CA VAL A 76 -15.10 -25.55 -21.11
C VAL A 76 -15.34 -26.55 -19.99
N SER A 77 -14.40 -26.61 -19.05
CA SER A 77 -14.52 -27.36 -17.80
C SER A 77 -14.81 -26.40 -16.65
N ALA A 78 -15.87 -26.68 -15.88
CA ALA A 78 -16.15 -25.94 -14.66
C ALA A 78 -15.27 -26.48 -13.51
N LEU A 79 -14.27 -25.70 -13.11
CA LEU A 79 -13.38 -26.00 -11.97
C LEU A 79 -13.86 -25.22 -10.75
N LYS A 80 -14.02 -25.93 -9.62
CA LYS A 80 -14.36 -25.30 -8.34
C LYS A 80 -13.13 -25.21 -7.45
N ILE A 81 -12.74 -23.97 -7.15
CA ILE A 81 -11.66 -23.67 -6.20
C ILE A 81 -12.27 -23.72 -4.78
N LEU A 82 -11.57 -24.40 -3.86
CA LEU A 82 -11.94 -24.42 -2.45
C LEU A 82 -11.69 -23.03 -1.86
N ARG A 83 -12.69 -22.47 -1.15
CA ARG A 83 -12.51 -21.23 -0.39
C ARG A 83 -11.70 -21.47 0.87
#